data_AF-A0A9E5M4R3-F1
#
_entry.id   AF-A0A9E5M4R3-F1
#
_cell.length_a   1.000
_cell.length_b   1.000
_cell.length_c   1.000
_cell.angle_alpha   90.00
_cell.angle_beta   90.00
_cell.angle_gamma   90.00
#
_symmetry.space_group_name_H-M   'P 1'
#
loop_
_entity.id
_entity.type
_entity.pdbx_description
1 polymer ?
#
loop_
_entity_poly.entity_id
_entity_poly.type
_entity_poly.pdbx_seq_one_letter_code
_entity_poly.pdbx_strand_id
1 'polypeptide(L)'
;DIHYLIRMAPGVQTPEETLKLGSGSCRDSAWLLVQLLRHMGLAARFVSGYLIQLTPDVKSLDGPSGTEVDFTDLHAWCEVYLPGAGWIGLDPTSGLLAGEGHLPLACTPQPASAAPIEGLMDKAEVEFSHEMKITRIFESPRVTQPYTEEQWAEVLALGEQVDQSLLAGDVRLTMGGEPTFVATENRDAAEWNTDALGPTKRGLATELVHKLRQRYGQGGFLHFGQGKWYPGEQLPRWALSIHWRADGQPCWQDPGLFADERVAHHYTPQDAQRFIAALATELGVSSAHIKPAYEDTWYYLWRERRLPVNVDPFDSRLDDELERARLHRVFAQGLDREVGYLLPLQARDPSTDCESTTTWQSGPWFVRDERLYLMPGDSAMGWRLPLDSLPWSAATDRNVLIAQDPYAPRAPLSQGQVINRVTAPPQTTVVSQRREATSLTTSPAIQAPERFTSDKQTVRTALCVEIRDPRRANGPVALKDATTDANAQGVLYVFMPPLA
;
A
#
# COMPACT_ATOMS: atom_id res chain seq x y z
N ASP A 1 -24.62 -12.23 -53.10
CA ASP A 1 -25.70 -12.22 -52.10
C ASP A 1 -26.89 -13.03 -52.59
N ILE A 2 -27.59 -13.69 -51.67
CA ILE A 2 -28.84 -14.42 -51.93
C ILE A 2 -29.99 -13.56 -51.43
N HIS A 3 -30.88 -13.12 -52.31
CA HIS A 3 -32.01 -12.28 -51.95
C HIS A 3 -33.13 -13.09 -51.27
N TYR A 4 -33.63 -12.58 -50.13
CA TYR A 4 -34.75 -13.20 -49.43
C TYR A 4 -36.09 -12.98 -50.17
N LEU A 5 -36.90 -14.03 -50.28
CA LEU A 5 -38.28 -13.94 -50.75
C LEU A 5 -39.18 -14.97 -50.06
N ILE A 6 -40.46 -14.63 -49.92
CA ILE A 6 -41.48 -15.53 -49.38
C ILE A 6 -41.89 -16.53 -50.46
N ARG A 7 -41.81 -17.84 -50.16
CA ARG A 7 -42.17 -18.92 -51.07
C ARG A 7 -43.36 -19.73 -50.57
N MET A 8 -44.41 -19.79 -51.39
CA MET A 8 -45.55 -20.69 -51.17
C MET A 8 -45.34 -22.11 -51.73
N ALA A 9 -44.40 -22.29 -52.65
CA ALA A 9 -44.11 -23.61 -53.21
C ALA A 9 -43.58 -24.54 -52.10
N PRO A 10 -43.96 -25.83 -52.05
CA PRO A 10 -43.47 -26.77 -51.05
C PRO A 10 -41.99 -27.11 -51.27
N GLY A 11 -41.37 -27.69 -50.24
CA GLY A 11 -39.98 -28.19 -50.29
C GLY A 11 -38.90 -27.10 -50.25
N VAL A 12 -37.65 -27.55 -50.15
CA VAL A 12 -36.45 -26.71 -50.08
C VAL A 12 -35.72 -26.74 -51.42
N GLN A 13 -35.26 -25.59 -51.92
CA GLN A 13 -34.40 -25.52 -53.11
C GLN A 13 -33.14 -26.34 -52.91
N THR A 14 -32.67 -26.97 -53.98
CA THR A 14 -31.30 -27.49 -54.00
C THR A 14 -30.29 -26.34 -53.92
N PRO A 15 -29.09 -26.54 -53.34
CA PRO A 15 -28.05 -25.50 -53.32
C PRO A 15 -27.76 -24.89 -54.69
N GLU A 16 -27.75 -25.70 -55.75
CA GLU A 16 -27.52 -25.29 -57.13
C GLU A 16 -28.64 -24.37 -57.64
N GLU A 17 -29.89 -24.67 -57.30
CA GLU A 17 -31.03 -23.81 -57.62
C GLU A 17 -30.96 -22.48 -56.89
N THR A 18 -30.68 -22.49 -55.58
CA THR A 18 -30.54 -21.27 -54.78
C THR A 18 -29.45 -20.36 -55.34
N LEU A 19 -28.28 -20.94 -55.69
CA LEU A 19 -27.16 -20.20 -56.27
C LEU A 19 -27.47 -19.67 -57.68
N LYS A 20 -28.17 -20.45 -58.52
CA LYS A 20 -28.54 -20.04 -59.87
C LYS A 20 -29.58 -18.93 -59.88
N LEU A 21 -30.56 -19.00 -58.98
CA LEU A 21 -31.60 -17.98 -58.84
C LEU A 21 -31.08 -16.73 -58.12
N GLY A 22 -30.04 -16.87 -57.28
CA GLY A 22 -29.55 -15.80 -56.43
C GLY A 22 -30.59 -15.36 -55.39
N SER A 23 -31.56 -16.23 -55.07
CA SER A 23 -32.71 -15.86 -54.24
C SER A 23 -33.42 -17.10 -53.67
N GLY A 24 -33.98 -17.00 -52.46
CA GLY A 24 -34.67 -18.11 -51.78
C GLY A 24 -35.36 -17.69 -50.49
N SER A 25 -36.13 -18.59 -49.87
CA SER A 25 -36.70 -18.37 -48.53
C SER A 25 -35.73 -18.81 -47.42
N CYS A 26 -36.12 -18.65 -46.16
CA CYS A 26 -35.26 -18.95 -45.01
C CYS A 26 -34.71 -20.39 -45.02
N ARG A 27 -35.56 -21.36 -45.39
CA ARG A 27 -35.16 -22.78 -45.53
C ARG A 27 -34.17 -23.02 -46.67
N ASP A 28 -34.25 -22.26 -47.76
CA ASP A 28 -33.37 -22.42 -48.92
C ASP A 28 -31.95 -21.91 -48.59
N SER A 29 -31.88 -20.73 -47.96
CA SER A 29 -30.63 -20.14 -47.48
C SER A 29 -30.00 -20.95 -46.36
N ALA A 30 -30.79 -21.44 -45.40
CA ALA A 30 -30.33 -22.32 -44.33
C ALA A 30 -29.73 -23.62 -44.88
N TRP A 31 -30.40 -24.26 -45.85
CA TRP A 31 -29.90 -25.49 -46.46
C TRP A 31 -28.64 -25.28 -47.30
N LEU A 32 -28.57 -24.19 -48.06
CA LEU A 32 -27.36 -23.80 -48.77
C LEU A 32 -26.18 -23.64 -47.80
N LEU A 33 -26.38 -22.94 -46.66
CA LEU A 33 -25.33 -22.74 -45.67
C LEU A 33 -24.89 -24.06 -45.00
N VAL A 34 -25.82 -24.96 -44.68
CA VAL A 34 -25.51 -26.31 -44.17
C VAL A 34 -24.59 -27.05 -45.14
N GLN A 35 -24.91 -27.01 -46.44
CA GLN A 35 -24.14 -27.72 -47.46
C GLN A 35 -22.76 -27.07 -47.68
N LEU A 36 -22.66 -25.73 -47.68
CA LEU A 36 -21.38 -25.04 -47.76
C LEU A 36 -20.44 -25.42 -46.61
N LEU A 37 -20.94 -25.41 -45.37
CA LEU A 37 -20.15 -25.77 -44.20
C LEU A 37 -19.71 -27.23 -44.22
N ARG A 38 -20.59 -28.15 -44.68
CA ARG A 38 -20.23 -29.56 -44.90
C ARG A 38 -19.14 -29.73 -45.93
N HIS A 39 -19.17 -28.97 -47.04
CA HIS A 39 -18.10 -28.97 -48.04
C HIS A 39 -16.78 -28.45 -47.49
N MET A 40 -16.82 -27.57 -46.48
CA MET A 40 -15.63 -27.10 -45.75
C MET A 40 -15.15 -28.08 -44.66
N GLY A 41 -15.78 -29.25 -44.53
CA GLY A 41 -15.41 -30.26 -43.54
C GLY A 41 -16.00 -30.01 -42.14
N LEU A 42 -16.96 -29.09 -42.01
CA LEU A 42 -17.64 -28.80 -40.75
C LEU A 42 -18.94 -29.58 -40.64
N ALA A 43 -19.19 -30.18 -39.47
CA ALA A 43 -20.47 -30.82 -39.20
C ALA A 43 -21.54 -29.74 -39.05
N ALA A 44 -22.50 -29.72 -39.97
CA ALA A 44 -23.63 -28.79 -39.95
C ALA A 44 -24.97 -29.54 -40.07
N ARG A 45 -26.03 -28.97 -39.49
CA ARG A 45 -27.40 -29.51 -39.50
C ARG A 45 -28.44 -28.42 -39.78
N PHE A 46 -29.54 -28.83 -40.37
CA PHE A 46 -30.69 -27.99 -40.66
C PHE A 46 -31.57 -27.89 -39.42
N VAL A 47 -32.00 -26.68 -39.07
CA VAL A 47 -32.91 -26.45 -37.94
C VAL A 47 -34.18 -25.79 -38.42
N SER A 48 -35.31 -26.33 -38.01
CA SER A 48 -36.65 -25.76 -38.20
C SER A 48 -37.24 -25.44 -36.83
N GLY A 49 -37.81 -24.26 -36.68
CA GLY A 49 -38.34 -23.80 -35.40
C GLY A 49 -39.18 -22.54 -35.52
N TYR A 50 -39.33 -21.84 -34.40
CA TYR A 50 -39.95 -20.52 -34.36
C TYR A 50 -38.88 -19.43 -34.23
N LEU A 51 -39.12 -18.29 -34.86
CA LEU A 51 -38.38 -17.06 -34.62
C LEU A 51 -39.30 -16.05 -33.97
N ILE A 52 -38.97 -15.66 -32.74
CA ILE A 52 -39.59 -14.56 -32.00
C ILE A 52 -38.69 -13.34 -32.18
N GLN A 53 -39.22 -12.27 -32.75
CA GLN A 53 -38.57 -10.97 -32.73
C GLN A 53 -39.48 -9.97 -32.03
N LEU A 54 -38.96 -9.39 -30.96
CA LEU A 54 -39.63 -8.31 -30.24
C LEU A 54 -39.25 -6.97 -30.86
N THR A 55 -40.19 -6.03 -30.90
CA THR A 55 -39.90 -4.64 -31.26
C THR A 55 -38.81 -4.11 -30.32
N PRO A 56 -37.66 -3.64 -30.84
CA PRO A 56 -36.63 -3.03 -30.02
C PRO A 56 -37.14 -1.77 -29.32
N ASP A 57 -36.74 -1.56 -28.06
CA ASP A 57 -37.15 -0.39 -27.28
C ASP A 57 -36.61 0.93 -27.86
N VAL A 58 -35.50 0.87 -28.60
CA VAL A 58 -34.85 1.99 -29.29
C VAL A 58 -34.50 1.58 -30.72
N LYS A 59 -34.80 2.45 -31.69
CA LYS A 59 -34.36 2.24 -33.08
C LYS A 59 -32.83 2.33 -33.15
N SER A 60 -32.21 1.32 -33.76
CA SER A 60 -30.76 1.31 -33.97
C SER A 60 -30.30 2.55 -34.72
N LEU A 61 -29.23 3.19 -34.24
CA LEU A 61 -28.64 4.38 -34.88
C LEU A 61 -27.78 3.99 -36.09
N ASP A 62 -27.04 2.87 -36.02
CA ASP A 62 -26.03 2.45 -37.01
C ASP A 62 -26.17 0.97 -37.45
N GLY A 63 -27.33 0.34 -37.23
CA GLY A 63 -27.61 -1.05 -37.63
C GLY A 63 -28.99 -1.22 -38.25
N PRO A 64 -29.31 -2.41 -38.81
CA PRO A 64 -30.64 -2.66 -39.36
C PRO A 64 -31.71 -2.43 -38.30
N SER A 65 -32.70 -1.59 -38.63
CA SER A 65 -33.89 -1.40 -37.81
C SER A 65 -34.52 -2.78 -37.59
N GLY A 66 -34.63 -3.22 -36.33
CA GLY A 66 -35.35 -4.44 -36.00
C GLY A 66 -36.84 -4.33 -36.38
N THR A 67 -37.63 -5.35 -36.05
CA THR A 67 -39.06 -5.35 -36.35
C THR A 67 -39.80 -4.16 -35.71
N GLU A 68 -40.83 -3.65 -36.39
CA GLU A 68 -41.70 -2.58 -35.86
C GLU A 68 -42.76 -3.13 -34.90
N VAL A 69 -43.09 -4.43 -35.00
CA VAL A 69 -44.06 -5.11 -34.15
C VAL A 69 -43.47 -6.40 -33.58
N ASP A 70 -43.90 -6.78 -32.37
CA ASP A 70 -43.63 -8.12 -31.84
C ASP A 70 -44.25 -9.14 -32.81
N PHE A 71 -43.44 -10.01 -33.38
CA PHE A 71 -43.93 -11.05 -34.28
C PHE A 71 -43.24 -12.38 -34.06
N THR A 72 -43.97 -13.43 -34.40
CA THR A 72 -43.51 -14.83 -34.41
C THR A 72 -43.85 -15.42 -35.77
N ASP A 73 -42.91 -16.17 -36.33
CA ASP A 73 -43.15 -16.98 -37.52
C ASP A 73 -42.35 -18.27 -37.46
N LEU A 74 -42.70 -19.24 -38.31
CA LEU A 74 -41.87 -20.40 -38.57
C LEU A 74 -40.60 -19.97 -39.30
N HIS A 75 -39.47 -20.46 -38.84
CA HIS A 75 -38.17 -20.10 -39.38
C HIS A 75 -37.24 -21.28 -39.47
N ALA A 76 -36.25 -21.16 -40.35
CA ALA A 76 -35.21 -22.16 -40.53
C ALA A 76 -33.83 -21.51 -40.54
N TRP A 77 -32.86 -22.18 -39.90
CA TRP A 77 -31.47 -21.73 -39.83
C TRP A 77 -30.50 -22.92 -39.88
N CYS A 78 -29.21 -22.62 -39.99
CA CYS A 78 -28.14 -23.61 -39.97
C CYS A 78 -27.54 -23.69 -38.56
N GLU A 79 -27.24 -24.88 -38.06
CA GLU A 79 -26.35 -25.03 -36.92
C GLU A 79 -25.06 -25.73 -37.33
N VAL A 80 -23.92 -25.23 -36.84
CA VAL A 80 -22.60 -25.81 -37.08
C VAL A 80 -21.98 -26.26 -35.76
N TYR A 81 -21.41 -27.46 -35.74
CA TYR A 81 -20.72 -27.98 -34.56
C TYR A 81 -19.28 -27.47 -34.52
N LEU A 82 -18.96 -26.70 -33.49
CA LEU A 82 -17.62 -26.21 -33.23
C LEU A 82 -17.05 -26.89 -31.98
N PRO A 83 -15.86 -27.49 -32.05
CA PRO A 83 -15.23 -28.11 -30.87
C PRO A 83 -15.13 -27.13 -29.70
N GLY A 84 -15.61 -27.54 -28.52
CA GLY A 84 -15.63 -26.73 -27.30
C GLY A 84 -16.84 -25.80 -27.15
N ALA A 85 -17.41 -25.29 -28.25
CA ALA A 85 -18.57 -24.40 -28.22
C ALA A 85 -19.92 -25.13 -28.48
N GLY A 86 -19.88 -26.36 -29.02
CA GLY A 86 -21.08 -27.13 -29.33
C GLY A 86 -21.74 -26.71 -30.64
N TRP A 87 -23.06 -26.87 -30.74
CA TRP A 87 -23.83 -26.45 -31.92
C TRP A 87 -24.11 -24.95 -31.85
N ILE A 88 -23.61 -24.20 -32.83
CA ILE A 88 -23.79 -22.76 -32.95
C ILE A 88 -24.75 -22.46 -34.10
N GLY A 89 -25.84 -21.75 -33.83
CA GLY A 89 -26.83 -21.36 -34.82
C GLY A 89 -26.41 -20.12 -35.62
N LEU A 90 -26.53 -20.23 -36.94
CA LEU A 90 -26.26 -19.21 -37.94
C LEU A 90 -27.52 -19.01 -38.77
N ASP A 91 -28.06 -17.80 -38.76
CA ASP A 91 -29.24 -17.44 -39.55
C ASP A 91 -28.83 -16.64 -40.79
N PRO A 92 -28.67 -17.29 -41.96
CA PRO A 92 -28.26 -16.61 -43.19
C PRO A 92 -29.34 -15.68 -43.75
N THR A 93 -30.57 -15.71 -43.20
CA THR A 93 -31.66 -14.83 -43.64
C THR A 93 -31.54 -13.45 -43.03
N SER A 94 -31.24 -13.39 -41.72
CA SER A 94 -31.06 -12.14 -40.98
C SER A 94 -29.61 -11.67 -40.92
N GLY A 95 -28.65 -12.55 -41.22
CA GLY A 95 -27.22 -12.27 -41.07
C GLY A 95 -26.77 -12.25 -39.60
N LEU A 96 -27.53 -12.86 -38.70
CA LEU A 96 -27.30 -12.89 -37.26
C LEU A 96 -26.94 -14.29 -36.77
N LEU A 97 -26.32 -14.36 -35.59
CA LEU A 97 -26.27 -15.60 -34.82
C LEU A 97 -27.67 -15.91 -34.27
N ALA A 98 -28.00 -17.20 -34.15
CA ALA A 98 -29.22 -17.61 -33.47
C ALA A 98 -29.13 -17.19 -31.99
N GLY A 99 -30.15 -16.47 -31.52
CA GLY A 99 -30.22 -15.92 -30.18
C GLY A 99 -31.44 -16.43 -29.40
N GLU A 100 -31.82 -15.70 -28.36
CA GLU A 100 -32.96 -16.03 -27.49
C GLU A 100 -34.31 -16.14 -28.22
N GLY A 101 -34.44 -15.48 -29.37
CA GLY A 101 -35.63 -15.53 -30.22
C GLY A 101 -35.74 -16.78 -31.09
N HIS A 102 -34.66 -17.55 -31.28
CA HIS A 102 -34.63 -18.75 -32.13
C HIS A 102 -34.97 -19.98 -31.29
N LEU A 103 -36.20 -20.46 -31.39
CA LEU A 103 -36.70 -21.62 -30.64
C LEU A 103 -36.67 -22.88 -31.52
N PRO A 104 -35.65 -23.76 -31.40
CA PRO A 104 -35.53 -24.95 -32.24
C PRO A 104 -36.65 -25.96 -31.93
N LEU A 105 -37.35 -26.43 -32.96
CA LEU A 105 -38.31 -27.54 -32.85
C LEU A 105 -37.73 -28.85 -33.35
N ALA A 106 -37.03 -28.82 -34.48
CA ALA A 106 -36.42 -29.98 -35.10
C ALA A 106 -35.03 -29.63 -35.65
N CYS A 107 -34.01 -30.42 -35.27
CA CYS A 107 -32.65 -30.30 -35.77
C CYS A 107 -32.26 -31.59 -36.50
N THR A 108 -32.08 -31.54 -37.82
CA THR A 108 -31.94 -32.74 -38.65
C THR A 108 -30.77 -32.62 -39.63
N PRO A 109 -30.16 -33.74 -40.07
CA PRO A 109 -29.13 -33.69 -41.09
C PRO A 109 -29.68 -33.35 -42.49
N GLN A 110 -30.98 -33.51 -42.73
CA GLN A 110 -31.64 -33.26 -44.00
C GLN A 110 -32.99 -32.54 -43.79
N PRO A 111 -33.36 -31.55 -44.63
CA PRO A 111 -34.58 -30.77 -44.42
C PRO A 111 -35.86 -31.61 -44.47
N ALA A 112 -35.88 -32.68 -45.27
CA ALA A 112 -37.05 -33.55 -45.40
C ALA A 112 -37.48 -34.15 -44.05
N SER A 113 -36.52 -34.53 -43.20
CA SER A 113 -36.81 -35.10 -41.86
C SER A 113 -37.28 -34.07 -40.83
N ALA A 114 -37.27 -32.78 -41.18
CA ALA A 114 -37.83 -31.71 -40.35
C ALA A 114 -39.27 -31.35 -40.77
N ALA A 115 -39.83 -32.04 -41.76
CA ALA A 115 -41.21 -31.82 -42.19
C ALA A 115 -42.17 -32.21 -41.06
N PRO A 116 -43.17 -31.35 -40.71
CA PRO A 116 -44.10 -31.64 -39.63
C PRO A 116 -45.06 -32.79 -39.96
N ILE A 117 -45.25 -33.11 -41.25
CA ILE A 117 -46.13 -34.17 -41.74
C ILE A 117 -45.40 -34.88 -42.90
N GLU A 118 -45.36 -36.21 -42.88
CA GLU A 118 -44.83 -37.05 -43.96
C GLU A 118 -45.95 -37.99 -44.48
N GLY A 119 -46.02 -38.22 -45.79
CA GLY A 119 -47.01 -39.12 -46.39
C GLY A 119 -47.38 -38.77 -47.83
N LEU A 120 -48.40 -39.47 -48.35
CA LEU A 120 -49.02 -39.18 -49.65
C LEU A 120 -50.06 -38.06 -49.46
N MET A 121 -50.08 -37.09 -50.37
CA MET A 121 -51.03 -35.97 -50.37
C MET A 121 -52.04 -36.15 -51.49
N ASP A 122 -53.31 -35.91 -51.19
CA ASP A 122 -54.37 -35.64 -52.16
C ASP A 122 -54.97 -34.25 -51.88
N LYS A 123 -55.77 -33.70 -52.78
CA LYS A 123 -56.40 -32.40 -52.62
C LYS A 123 -57.34 -32.43 -51.41
N ALA A 124 -57.00 -31.67 -50.37
CA ALA A 124 -57.89 -31.47 -49.24
C ALA A 124 -59.12 -30.65 -49.67
N GLU A 125 -60.33 -31.15 -49.42
CA GLU A 125 -61.60 -30.42 -49.58
C GLU A 125 -61.97 -29.62 -48.31
N VAL A 126 -60.97 -29.27 -47.51
CA VAL A 126 -61.15 -28.51 -46.26
C VAL A 126 -60.18 -27.34 -46.22
N GLU A 127 -60.62 -26.24 -45.64
CA GLU A 127 -59.76 -25.08 -45.39
C GLU A 127 -59.02 -25.28 -44.06
N PHE A 128 -57.70 -25.10 -44.09
CA PHE A 128 -56.86 -25.06 -42.89
C PHE A 128 -56.52 -23.61 -42.57
N SER A 129 -56.53 -23.27 -41.28
CA SER A 129 -55.99 -22.02 -40.76
C SER A 129 -54.96 -22.29 -39.67
N HIS A 130 -53.97 -21.40 -39.54
CA HIS A 130 -53.01 -21.42 -38.44
C HIS A 130 -52.92 -20.02 -37.81
N GLU A 131 -52.71 -19.96 -36.50
CA GLU A 131 -52.51 -18.72 -35.74
C GLU A 131 -51.25 -18.85 -34.89
N MET A 132 -50.44 -17.79 -34.85
CA MET A 132 -49.30 -17.67 -33.94
C MET A 132 -49.40 -16.33 -33.22
N LYS A 133 -49.29 -16.34 -31.88
CA LYS A 133 -49.43 -15.15 -31.02
C LYS A 133 -48.36 -15.13 -29.94
N ILE A 134 -47.75 -13.97 -29.72
CA ILE A 134 -46.86 -13.69 -28.59
C ILE A 134 -47.56 -12.76 -27.60
N THR A 135 -47.31 -12.91 -26.30
CA THR A 135 -47.77 -12.00 -25.25
C THR A 135 -46.67 -11.82 -24.21
N ARG A 136 -46.35 -10.57 -23.84
CA ARG A 136 -45.39 -10.25 -22.77
C ARG A 136 -46.08 -10.41 -21.40
N ILE A 137 -45.50 -11.18 -20.48
CA ILE A 137 -46.12 -11.51 -19.17
C ILE A 137 -45.55 -10.66 -18.01
N PHE A 138 -44.28 -10.29 -18.06
CA PHE A 138 -43.61 -9.47 -17.06
C PHE A 138 -42.45 -8.71 -17.70
N GLU A 139 -42.40 -7.40 -17.50
CA GLU A 139 -41.37 -6.51 -18.03
C GLU A 139 -40.79 -5.71 -16.86
N SER A 140 -39.68 -6.20 -16.29
CA SER A 140 -38.90 -5.40 -15.35
C SER A 140 -38.33 -4.17 -16.07
N PRO A 141 -38.26 -2.98 -15.44
CA PRO A 141 -37.65 -1.80 -16.03
C PRO A 141 -36.24 -2.15 -16.51
N ARG A 142 -36.05 -2.18 -17.83
CA ARG A 142 -34.74 -2.39 -18.43
C ARG A 142 -33.95 -1.11 -18.21
N VAL A 143 -32.67 -1.22 -17.89
CA VAL A 143 -31.72 -0.09 -17.67
C VAL A 143 -31.48 0.76 -18.94
N THR A 144 -32.30 0.55 -19.97
CA THR A 144 -32.26 1.19 -21.29
C THR A 144 -33.16 2.44 -21.38
N GLN A 145 -34.03 2.68 -20.39
CA GLN A 145 -34.73 3.96 -20.24
C GLN A 145 -34.17 4.74 -19.04
N PRO A 146 -34.05 6.08 -19.13
CA PRO A 146 -33.82 6.91 -17.95
C PRO A 146 -34.93 6.68 -16.92
N TYR A 147 -34.59 6.74 -15.62
CA TYR A 147 -35.60 6.83 -14.58
C TYR A 147 -36.55 7.99 -14.87
N THR A 148 -37.84 7.80 -14.60
CA THR A 148 -38.78 8.92 -14.65
C THR A 148 -38.36 9.97 -13.63
N GLU A 149 -38.75 11.23 -13.84
CA GLU A 149 -38.49 12.32 -12.89
C GLU A 149 -38.98 11.97 -11.48
N GLU A 150 -40.11 11.26 -11.38
CA GLU A 150 -40.69 10.79 -10.12
C GLU A 150 -39.80 9.72 -9.45
N GLN A 151 -39.35 8.72 -10.21
CA GLN A 151 -38.42 7.70 -9.72
C GLN A 151 -37.09 8.33 -9.28
N TRP A 152 -36.59 9.31 -10.04
CA TRP A 152 -35.37 10.02 -9.69
C TRP A 152 -35.53 10.84 -8.40
N ALA A 153 -36.66 11.53 -8.24
CA ALA A 153 -36.99 12.26 -7.01
C ALA A 153 -37.08 11.33 -5.79
N GLU A 154 -37.67 10.14 -5.94
CA GLU A 154 -37.72 9.13 -4.87
C GLU A 154 -36.31 8.63 -4.48
N VAL A 155 -35.44 8.40 -5.47
CA VAL A 155 -34.04 8.01 -5.22
C VAL A 155 -33.29 9.11 -4.46
N LEU A 156 -33.47 10.37 -4.82
CA LEU A 156 -32.87 11.50 -4.12
C LEU A 156 -33.41 11.64 -2.70
N ALA A 157 -34.72 11.51 -2.50
CA ALA A 157 -35.34 11.58 -1.18
C ALA A 157 -34.86 10.46 -0.25
N LEU A 158 -34.69 9.24 -0.78
CA LEU A 158 -34.08 8.13 -0.05
C LEU A 158 -32.62 8.44 0.32
N GLY A 159 -31.85 9.04 -0.61
CA GLY A 159 -30.48 9.49 -0.37
C GLY A 159 -30.40 10.47 0.81
N GLU A 160 -31.24 11.50 0.83
CA GLU A 160 -31.32 12.45 1.94
C GLU A 160 -31.67 11.78 3.27
N GLN A 161 -32.60 10.82 3.25
CA GLN A 161 -32.97 10.05 4.45
C GLN A 161 -31.81 9.21 5.00
N VAL A 162 -31.04 8.58 4.11
CA VAL A 162 -29.83 7.83 4.49
C VAL A 162 -28.79 8.78 5.07
N ASP A 163 -28.51 9.91 4.43
CA ASP A 163 -27.54 10.89 4.91
C ASP A 163 -27.89 11.43 6.30
N GLN A 164 -29.17 11.73 6.55
CA GLN A 164 -29.65 12.13 7.88
C GLN A 164 -29.42 11.04 8.93
N SER A 165 -29.67 9.77 8.57
CA SER A 165 -29.46 8.63 9.46
C SER A 165 -27.98 8.42 9.77
N LEU A 166 -27.09 8.59 8.79
CA LEU A 166 -25.65 8.50 8.96
C LEU A 166 -25.12 9.62 9.87
N LEU A 167 -25.57 10.86 9.67
CA LEU A 167 -25.21 12.00 10.53
C LEU A 167 -25.68 11.80 11.98
N ALA A 168 -26.93 11.35 12.18
CA ALA A 168 -27.48 11.08 13.50
C ALA A 168 -26.73 9.94 14.23
N GLY A 169 -26.22 8.96 13.47
CA GLY A 169 -25.39 7.86 13.98
C GLY A 169 -23.91 8.18 14.13
N ASP A 170 -23.47 9.42 13.86
CA ASP A 170 -22.05 9.82 13.75
C ASP A 170 -21.23 8.89 12.84
N VAL A 171 -21.85 8.37 11.78
CA VAL A 171 -21.20 7.51 10.80
C VAL A 171 -20.45 8.38 9.81
N ARG A 172 -19.14 8.50 10.01
CA ARG A 172 -18.26 9.33 9.17
C ARG A 172 -17.63 8.52 8.06
N LEU A 173 -17.53 9.13 6.89
CA LEU A 173 -16.75 8.57 5.79
C LEU A 173 -15.27 8.60 6.19
N THR A 174 -14.67 7.41 6.28
CA THR A 174 -13.22 7.28 6.46
C THR A 174 -12.61 7.03 5.09
N MET A 175 -11.63 7.83 4.70
CA MET A 175 -10.75 7.43 3.60
C MET A 175 -10.06 6.15 4.06
N GLY A 176 -10.12 5.08 3.25
CA GLY A 176 -9.57 3.77 3.60
C GLY A 176 -8.16 3.87 4.19
N GLY A 177 -7.79 2.94 5.07
CA GLY A 177 -6.70 3.13 6.04
C GLY A 177 -5.30 3.44 5.50
N GLU A 178 -5.05 3.32 4.20
CA GLU A 178 -3.74 3.53 3.57
C GLU A 178 -3.84 4.30 2.24
N PRO A 179 -4.19 5.60 2.26
CA PRO A 179 -4.14 6.42 1.06
C PRO A 179 -2.71 6.49 0.52
N THR A 180 -2.52 6.24 -0.77
CA THR A 180 -1.20 6.30 -1.40
C THR A 180 -0.95 7.68 -1.98
N PHE A 181 0.13 8.32 -1.53
CA PHE A 181 0.63 9.54 -2.14
C PHE A 181 1.50 9.20 -3.35
N VAL A 182 1.19 9.80 -4.50
CA VAL A 182 2.01 9.76 -5.73
C VAL A 182 2.27 11.20 -6.16
N ALA A 183 3.54 11.53 -6.44
CA ALA A 183 3.91 12.87 -6.87
C ALA A 183 3.26 13.23 -8.23
N THR A 184 2.88 14.50 -8.40
CA THR A 184 2.36 15.01 -9.68
C THR A 184 3.44 15.08 -10.75
N GLU A 185 4.67 15.37 -10.33
CA GLU A 185 5.89 15.41 -11.13
C GLU A 185 6.56 14.03 -11.13
N ASN A 186 7.08 13.58 -12.29
CA ASN A 186 7.76 12.29 -12.44
C ASN A 186 7.00 11.08 -11.88
N ARG A 187 5.67 11.05 -12.03
CA ARG A 187 4.81 9.95 -11.56
C ARG A 187 5.20 8.56 -12.09
N ASP A 188 5.86 8.51 -13.25
CA ASP A 188 6.32 7.27 -13.90
C ASP A 188 7.71 6.83 -13.41
N ALA A 189 8.33 7.56 -12.48
CA ALA A 189 9.62 7.18 -11.92
C ALA A 189 9.52 5.86 -11.14
N ALA A 190 10.64 5.13 -11.09
CA ALA A 190 10.71 3.83 -10.45
C ALA A 190 10.22 3.86 -9.00
N GLU A 191 10.55 4.90 -8.23
CA GLU A 191 10.14 5.05 -6.82
C GLU A 191 8.62 5.12 -6.57
N TRP A 192 7.81 5.32 -7.62
CA TRP A 192 6.35 5.33 -7.57
C TRP A 192 5.71 4.08 -8.17
N ASN A 193 6.49 3.25 -8.89
CA ASN A 193 5.98 2.13 -9.67
C ASN A 193 6.59 0.78 -9.26
N THR A 194 7.92 0.70 -9.19
CA THR A 194 8.67 -0.56 -8.96
C THR A 194 9.50 -0.53 -7.68
N ASP A 195 10.17 0.58 -7.43
CA ASP A 195 11.14 0.70 -6.36
C ASP A 195 10.45 1.17 -5.08
N ALA A 196 10.80 0.54 -3.95
CA ALA A 196 10.23 0.89 -2.66
C ALA A 196 10.62 2.31 -2.22
N LEU A 197 11.83 2.73 -2.57
CA LEU A 197 12.48 3.98 -2.19
C LEU A 197 13.02 4.68 -3.44
N GLY A 198 13.40 5.94 -3.29
CA GLY A 198 14.06 6.69 -4.35
C GLY A 198 14.55 8.05 -3.87
N PRO A 199 15.17 8.83 -4.78
CA PRO A 199 15.87 10.06 -4.42
C PRO A 199 14.93 11.16 -3.92
N THR A 200 13.67 11.19 -4.36
CA THR A 200 12.74 12.29 -4.10
C THR A 200 11.63 11.93 -3.11
N LYS A 201 11.27 10.65 -3.01
CA LYS A 201 10.18 10.16 -2.16
C LYS A 201 10.27 10.61 -0.71
N ARG A 202 11.45 10.52 -0.10
CA ARG A 202 11.67 10.89 1.31
C ARG A 202 11.49 12.39 1.54
N GLY A 203 12.04 13.23 0.66
CA GLY A 203 11.87 14.67 0.73
C GLY A 203 10.40 15.08 0.63
N LEU A 204 9.66 14.50 -0.32
CA LEU A 204 8.23 14.75 -0.50
C LEU A 204 7.40 14.27 0.71
N ALA A 205 7.74 13.13 1.29
CA ALA A 205 7.11 12.63 2.51
C ALA A 205 7.36 13.58 3.70
N THR A 206 8.59 14.09 3.85
CA THR A 206 8.95 15.09 4.87
C THR A 206 8.16 16.39 4.66
N GLU A 207 8.03 16.87 3.43
CA GLU A 207 7.19 18.04 3.12
C GLU A 207 5.72 17.80 3.50
N LEU A 208 5.18 16.64 3.12
CA LEU A 208 3.79 16.28 3.41
C LEU A 208 3.54 16.20 4.92
N VAL A 209 4.43 15.56 5.69
CA VAL A 209 4.25 15.47 7.16
C VAL A 209 4.29 16.85 7.81
N HIS A 210 5.15 17.77 7.34
CA HIS A 210 5.17 19.14 7.85
C HIS A 210 3.87 19.90 7.54
N LYS A 211 3.33 19.76 6.32
CA LYS A 211 2.04 20.36 5.94
C LYS A 211 0.88 19.78 6.77
N LEU A 212 0.83 18.46 6.93
CA LEU A 212 -0.18 17.79 7.74
C LEU A 212 -0.10 18.21 9.21
N ARG A 213 1.11 18.32 9.78
CA ARG A 213 1.31 18.83 11.15
C ARG A 213 0.78 20.25 11.28
N GLN A 214 1.13 21.15 10.34
CA GLN A 214 0.63 22.52 10.37
C GLN A 214 -0.90 22.60 10.26
N ARG A 215 -1.53 21.69 9.50
CA ARG A 215 -2.98 21.70 9.25
C ARG A 215 -3.81 21.06 10.36
N TYR A 216 -3.33 19.96 10.93
CA TYR A 216 -4.11 19.07 11.81
C TYR A 216 -3.49 18.86 13.19
N GLY A 217 -2.17 18.99 13.32
CA GLY A 217 -1.42 18.64 14.53
C GLY A 217 -0.57 19.79 15.04
N GLN A 218 -1.11 21.01 15.10
CA GLN A 218 -0.39 22.18 15.61
C GLN A 218 0.08 21.91 17.05
N GLY A 219 1.36 22.21 17.33
CA GLY A 219 1.98 21.84 18.61
C GLY A 219 2.33 20.36 18.75
N GLY A 220 2.09 19.54 17.72
CA GLY A 220 2.44 18.12 17.70
C GLY A 220 3.94 17.86 17.56
N PHE A 221 4.38 16.73 18.11
CA PHE A 221 5.74 16.21 18.00
C PHE A 221 5.88 15.32 16.76
N LEU A 222 6.99 15.49 16.02
CA LEU A 222 7.32 14.64 14.89
C LEU A 222 8.24 13.50 15.33
N HIS A 223 7.87 12.27 14.98
CA HIS A 223 8.67 11.09 15.22
C HIS A 223 8.93 10.35 13.92
N PHE A 224 10.21 10.21 13.54
CA PHE A 224 10.63 9.55 12.30
C PHE A 224 11.26 8.21 12.67
N GLY A 225 10.53 7.13 12.43
CA GLY A 225 10.90 5.77 12.83
C GLY A 225 11.00 4.80 11.64
N GLN A 226 11.23 3.54 11.99
CA GLN A 226 11.14 2.43 11.03
C GLN A 226 9.67 2.05 10.81
N GLY A 227 9.30 1.94 9.54
CA GLY A 227 8.05 1.38 9.09
C GLY A 227 8.17 -0.12 8.84
N LYS A 228 7.26 -0.64 8.00
CA LYS A 228 7.22 -2.06 7.66
C LYS A 228 8.49 -2.51 6.95
N TRP A 229 8.96 -3.70 7.31
CA TRP A 229 10.08 -4.37 6.64
C TRP A 229 9.53 -5.50 5.79
N TYR A 230 9.79 -5.46 4.47
CA TYR A 230 9.34 -6.48 3.54
C TYR A 230 10.46 -7.51 3.28
N PRO A 231 10.12 -8.81 3.12
CA PRO A 231 11.12 -9.82 2.78
C PRO A 231 11.87 -9.45 1.50
N GLY A 232 13.21 -9.56 1.54
CA GLY A 232 14.09 -9.22 0.42
C GLY A 232 14.60 -7.78 0.40
N GLU A 233 14.02 -6.86 1.18
CA GLU A 233 14.57 -5.51 1.37
C GLU A 233 15.69 -5.54 2.42
N GLN A 234 16.80 -4.84 2.20
CA GLN A 234 17.92 -4.80 3.17
C GLN A 234 17.65 -3.93 4.40
N LEU A 235 16.84 -2.89 4.23
CA LEU A 235 16.49 -1.94 5.29
C LEU A 235 14.96 -1.86 5.40
N PRO A 236 14.41 -1.67 6.61
CA PRO A 236 13.00 -1.38 6.77
C PRO A 236 12.65 -0.03 6.09
N ARG A 237 11.39 0.10 5.67
CA ARG A 237 10.87 1.39 5.18
C ARG A 237 10.81 2.41 6.32
N TRP A 238 10.46 3.64 6.02
CA TRP A 238 10.29 4.71 7.02
C TRP A 238 8.82 4.88 7.43
N ALA A 239 8.61 5.36 8.65
CA ALA A 239 7.33 5.84 9.15
C ALA A 239 7.52 7.24 9.72
N LEU A 240 6.71 8.21 9.26
CA LEU A 240 6.73 9.59 9.76
C LEU A 240 5.43 9.81 10.50
N SER A 241 5.52 9.95 11.81
CA SER A 241 4.36 10.08 12.69
C SER A 241 4.27 11.48 13.27
N ILE A 242 3.04 11.96 13.43
CA ILE A 242 2.72 13.20 14.13
C ILE A 242 1.95 12.79 15.38
N HIS A 243 2.47 13.16 16.55
CA HIS A 243 1.82 12.90 17.84
C HIS A 243 1.38 14.21 18.46
N TRP A 244 0.11 14.34 18.84
CA TRP A 244 -0.42 15.50 19.52
C TRP A 244 -1.29 15.07 20.72
N ARG A 245 -1.46 15.97 21.68
CA ARG A 245 -2.32 15.71 22.84
C ARG A 245 -3.78 15.97 22.46
N ALA A 246 -4.67 15.09 22.92
CA ALA A 246 -6.11 15.24 22.74
C ALA A 246 -6.68 16.46 23.50
N ASP A 247 -5.97 16.94 24.52
CA ASP A 247 -6.33 18.15 25.29
C ASP A 247 -5.90 19.47 24.62
N GLY A 248 -5.29 19.41 23.43
CA GLY A 248 -4.87 20.58 22.66
C GLY A 248 -3.60 21.27 23.17
N GLN A 249 -2.96 20.79 24.24
CA GLN A 249 -1.69 21.33 24.70
C GLN A 249 -0.54 20.91 23.76
N PRO A 250 0.45 21.78 23.51
CA PRO A 250 1.57 21.45 22.64
C PRO A 250 2.47 20.37 23.25
N CYS A 251 2.76 19.32 22.49
CA CYS A 251 3.84 18.37 22.76
C CYS A 251 5.21 18.98 22.47
N TRP A 252 5.27 19.90 21.49
CA TRP A 252 6.49 20.53 21.02
C TRP A 252 6.27 22.02 20.81
N GLN A 253 7.15 22.84 21.41
CA GLN A 253 6.96 24.29 21.47
C GLN A 253 7.55 25.02 20.25
N ASP A 254 8.74 24.63 19.81
CA ASP A 254 9.46 25.33 18.74
C ASP A 254 9.57 24.46 17.47
N PRO A 255 8.61 24.56 16.53
CA PRO A 255 8.62 23.75 15.32
C PRO A 255 9.83 24.01 14.41
N GLY A 256 10.58 25.10 14.60
CA GLY A 256 11.80 25.42 13.85
C GLY A 256 13.00 24.53 14.22
N LEU A 257 12.92 23.80 15.34
CA LEU A 257 13.95 22.84 15.76
C LEU A 257 13.82 21.46 15.09
N PHE A 258 12.72 21.19 14.37
CA PHE A 258 12.64 20.00 13.54
C PHE A 258 13.46 20.22 12.26
N ALA A 259 14.41 19.33 12.01
CA ALA A 259 15.19 19.38 10.78
C ALA A 259 14.30 19.04 9.56
N ASP A 260 14.36 19.88 8.54
CA ASP A 260 13.86 19.55 7.21
C ASP A 260 15.01 18.90 6.43
N GLU A 261 14.90 17.59 6.17
CA GLU A 261 15.91 16.79 5.45
C GLU A 261 16.13 17.23 3.99
N ARG A 262 15.27 18.13 3.45
CA ARG A 262 15.46 18.73 2.13
C ARG A 262 16.44 19.89 2.15
N VAL A 263 16.69 20.47 3.32
CA VAL A 263 17.61 21.59 3.52
C VAL A 263 18.96 21.03 3.93
N ALA A 264 20.04 21.56 3.35
CA ALA A 264 21.39 21.12 3.71
C ALA A 264 21.75 21.56 5.14
N HIS A 265 22.07 20.59 5.99
CA HIS A 265 22.58 20.80 7.35
C HIS A 265 24.04 20.33 7.43
N HIS A 266 24.83 20.92 8.31
CA HIS A 266 26.27 20.65 8.44
C HIS A 266 26.68 20.45 9.91
N TYR A 267 25.86 19.72 10.67
CA TYR A 267 26.22 19.37 12.04
C TYR A 267 27.41 18.41 12.08
N THR A 268 28.16 18.48 13.16
CA THR A 268 29.40 17.72 13.38
C THR A 268 29.26 16.74 14.56
N PRO A 269 30.12 15.72 14.68
CA PRO A 269 30.15 14.86 15.86
C PRO A 269 30.26 15.66 17.17
N GLN A 270 31.01 16.77 17.18
CA GLN A 270 31.13 17.65 18.35
C GLN A 270 29.79 18.32 18.73
N ASP A 271 28.93 18.61 17.76
CA ASP A 271 27.56 19.10 18.01
C ASP A 271 26.71 18.02 18.68
N ALA A 272 26.80 16.77 18.23
CA ALA A 272 26.11 15.64 18.86
C ALA A 272 26.56 15.44 20.32
N GLN A 273 27.87 15.53 20.59
CA GLN A 273 28.43 15.45 21.94
C GLN A 273 27.91 16.56 22.85
N ARG A 274 27.92 17.80 22.35
CA ARG A 274 27.39 18.97 23.10
C ARG A 274 25.91 18.82 23.39
N PHE A 275 25.12 18.37 22.40
CA PHE A 275 23.68 18.16 22.56
C PHE A 275 23.38 17.11 23.64
N ILE A 276 24.00 15.93 23.56
CA ILE A 276 23.71 14.85 24.52
C ILE A 276 24.18 15.20 25.94
N ALA A 277 25.27 15.94 26.10
CA ALA A 277 25.75 16.43 27.40
C ALA A 277 24.81 17.48 28.02
N ALA A 278 24.31 18.41 27.21
CA ALA A 278 23.32 19.39 27.65
C ALA A 278 22.00 18.70 28.03
N LEU A 279 21.55 17.73 27.22
CA LEU A 279 20.36 16.93 27.52
C LEU A 279 20.50 16.15 28.82
N ALA A 280 21.66 15.53 29.09
CA ALA A 280 21.90 14.84 30.37
C ALA A 280 21.74 15.77 31.57
N THR A 281 22.20 17.03 31.45
CA THR A 281 22.08 18.05 32.49
C THR A 281 20.62 18.45 32.72
N GLU A 282 19.86 18.69 31.65
CA GLU A 282 18.43 19.01 31.73
C GLU A 282 17.59 17.85 32.31
N LEU A 283 17.97 16.61 32.00
CA LEU A 283 17.32 15.40 32.56
C LEU A 283 17.74 15.10 34.02
N GLY A 284 18.73 15.83 34.56
CA GLY A 284 19.23 15.62 35.92
C GLY A 284 20.03 14.32 36.10
N VAL A 285 20.62 13.78 35.03
CA VAL A 285 21.42 12.54 35.06
C VAL A 285 22.90 12.82 34.80
N SER A 286 23.78 11.93 35.29
CA SER A 286 25.22 12.10 35.14
C SER A 286 25.68 11.97 33.68
N SER A 287 26.41 12.97 33.19
CA SER A 287 27.07 12.94 31.88
C SER A 287 28.23 11.95 31.83
N ALA A 288 28.70 11.43 32.97
CA ALA A 288 29.79 10.45 33.03
C ALA A 288 29.43 9.09 32.40
N HIS A 289 28.14 8.81 32.21
CA HIS A 289 27.67 7.59 31.56
C HIS A 289 27.56 7.71 30.03
N ILE A 290 27.81 8.90 29.48
CA ILE A 290 27.82 9.09 28.02
C ILE A 290 28.99 8.31 27.43
N LYS A 291 28.73 7.51 26.40
CA LYS A 291 29.76 6.74 25.71
C LYS A 291 29.74 7.00 24.20
N PRO A 292 30.91 7.23 23.57
CA PRO A 292 31.01 7.21 22.12
C PRO A 292 30.85 5.78 21.60
N ALA A 293 30.23 5.65 20.44
CA ALA A 293 30.03 4.40 19.72
C ALA A 293 30.84 4.40 18.41
N TYR A 294 31.36 3.24 18.03
CA TYR A 294 32.23 3.06 16.86
C TYR A 294 31.71 1.95 15.95
N GLU A 295 32.10 1.96 14.68
CA GLU A 295 31.92 0.79 13.80
C GLU A 295 32.80 -0.37 14.28
N ASP A 296 32.31 -1.62 14.18
CA ASP A 296 33.04 -2.82 14.59
C ASP A 296 34.28 -3.05 13.72
N THR A 297 35.42 -2.59 14.22
CA THR A 297 36.71 -2.66 13.53
C THR A 297 37.08 -4.10 13.18
N TRP A 298 36.83 -5.04 14.09
CA TRP A 298 37.23 -6.44 13.91
C TRP A 298 36.38 -7.13 12.85
N TYR A 299 35.08 -6.85 12.84
CA TYR A 299 34.18 -7.35 11.81
C TYR A 299 34.60 -6.86 10.42
N TYR A 300 34.86 -5.56 10.25
CA TYR A 300 35.20 -5.02 8.94
C TYR A 300 36.59 -5.46 8.45
N LEU A 301 37.58 -5.62 9.34
CA LEU A 301 38.88 -6.23 9.00
C LEU A 301 38.75 -7.70 8.60
N TRP A 302 37.90 -8.47 9.29
CA TRP A 302 37.60 -9.84 8.90
C TRP A 302 36.89 -9.90 7.55
N ARG A 303 35.94 -8.98 7.30
CA ARG A 303 35.20 -8.90 6.03
C ARG A 303 36.12 -8.56 4.87
N GLU A 304 37.00 -7.57 5.04
CA GLU A 304 38.03 -7.20 4.06
C GLU A 304 38.91 -8.39 3.67
N ARG A 305 39.41 -9.16 4.64
CA ARG A 305 40.23 -10.35 4.38
C ARG A 305 39.50 -11.45 3.59
N ARG A 306 38.17 -11.45 3.62
CA ARG A 306 37.33 -12.41 2.89
C ARG A 306 36.91 -11.93 1.51
N LEU A 307 37.25 -10.69 1.14
CA LEU A 307 37.07 -10.24 -0.23
C LEU A 307 37.93 -11.10 -1.18
N PRO A 308 37.45 -11.38 -2.39
CA PRO A 308 38.26 -12.07 -3.39
C PRO A 308 39.58 -11.32 -3.60
N VAL A 309 40.66 -12.06 -3.88
CA VAL A 309 42.03 -11.51 -3.98
C VAL A 309 42.20 -10.40 -5.02
N ASN A 310 41.26 -10.30 -5.97
CA ASN A 310 41.22 -9.33 -7.06
C ASN A 310 40.21 -8.19 -6.83
N VAL A 311 39.69 -8.05 -5.61
CA VAL A 311 38.67 -7.08 -5.23
C VAL A 311 39.22 -6.18 -4.13
N ASP A 312 39.32 -4.88 -4.44
CA ASP A 312 39.73 -3.85 -3.49
C ASP A 312 38.50 -3.41 -2.66
N PRO A 313 38.59 -3.19 -1.34
CA PRO A 313 37.50 -2.60 -0.55
C PRO A 313 36.90 -1.30 -1.15
N PHE A 314 37.72 -0.48 -1.79
CA PHE A 314 37.33 0.78 -2.42
C PHE A 314 36.79 0.63 -3.85
N ASP A 315 37.04 -0.50 -4.52
CA ASP A 315 36.41 -0.91 -5.80
C ASP A 315 35.89 -2.34 -5.68
N SER A 316 35.02 -2.53 -4.69
CA SER A 316 34.52 -3.85 -4.35
C SER A 316 33.45 -4.22 -5.37
N ARG A 317 33.79 -4.89 -6.48
CA ARG A 317 32.86 -5.40 -7.53
C ARG A 317 31.91 -6.48 -7.01
N LEU A 318 31.22 -6.20 -5.91
CA LEU A 318 30.21 -7.01 -5.28
C LEU A 318 28.91 -6.85 -6.08
N ASP A 319 28.17 -7.94 -6.21
CA ASP A 319 26.84 -7.94 -6.85
C ASP A 319 25.83 -7.08 -6.07
N ASP A 320 26.08 -6.85 -4.78
CA ASP A 320 25.26 -6.02 -3.89
C ASP A 320 25.79 -4.56 -3.82
N GLU A 321 25.08 -3.64 -4.49
CA GLU A 321 25.45 -2.23 -4.55
C GLU A 321 25.45 -1.52 -3.19
N LEU A 322 24.53 -1.89 -2.29
CA LEU A 322 24.40 -1.28 -0.97
C LEU A 322 25.53 -1.74 -0.05
N GLU A 323 25.89 -3.02 -0.11
CA GLU A 323 27.04 -3.54 0.61
C GLU A 323 28.35 -2.87 0.17
N ARG A 324 28.56 -2.73 -1.14
CA ARG A 324 29.72 -2.03 -1.71
C ARG A 324 29.82 -0.59 -1.21
N ALA A 325 28.71 0.15 -1.26
CA ALA A 325 28.66 1.53 -0.77
C ALA A 325 28.93 1.63 0.74
N ARG A 326 28.45 0.67 1.54
CA ARG A 326 28.73 0.59 2.98
C ARG A 326 30.22 0.40 3.25
N LEU A 327 30.87 -0.57 2.62
CA LEU A 327 32.30 -0.86 2.84
C LEU A 327 33.15 0.35 2.48
N HIS A 328 32.95 0.91 1.28
CA HIS A 328 33.66 2.11 0.85
C HIS A 328 33.53 3.25 1.87
N ARG A 329 32.31 3.52 2.35
CA ARG A 329 32.05 4.58 3.34
C ARG A 329 32.73 4.31 4.68
N VAL A 330 32.62 3.11 5.22
CA VAL A 330 33.20 2.75 6.53
C VAL A 330 34.73 2.88 6.48
N PHE A 331 35.37 2.39 5.42
CA PHE A 331 36.83 2.52 5.26
C PHE A 331 37.27 3.95 4.97
N ALA A 332 36.52 4.72 4.17
CA ALA A 332 36.81 6.14 3.91
C ALA A 332 36.65 7.01 5.17
N GLN A 333 35.65 6.73 6.00
CA GLN A 333 35.44 7.41 7.28
C GLN A 333 36.55 7.10 8.28
N GLY A 334 37.09 5.88 8.25
CA GLY A 334 38.04 5.37 9.24
C GLY A 334 37.33 4.69 10.41
N LEU A 335 37.86 3.54 10.84
CA LEU A 335 37.28 2.69 11.88
C LEU A 335 37.46 3.23 13.31
N ASP A 336 38.36 4.21 13.49
CA ASP A 336 38.64 4.83 14.77
C ASP A 336 37.74 6.04 15.07
N ARG A 337 36.93 6.49 14.09
CA ARG A 337 36.03 7.62 14.23
C ARG A 337 34.73 7.26 14.94
N GLU A 338 34.28 8.19 15.76
CA GLU A 338 33.02 8.09 16.49
C GLU A 338 31.85 8.19 15.52
N VAL A 339 30.92 7.23 15.59
CA VAL A 339 29.66 7.25 14.84
C VAL A 339 28.65 8.18 15.51
N GLY A 340 28.63 8.18 16.84
CA GLY A 340 27.74 9.00 17.65
C GLY A 340 27.91 8.70 19.13
N TYR A 341 27.01 9.24 19.95
CA TYR A 341 27.07 9.10 21.40
C TYR A 341 25.79 8.47 21.92
N LEU A 342 25.91 7.68 22.97
CA LEU A 342 24.77 7.15 23.70
C LEU A 342 24.80 7.60 25.16
N LEU A 343 23.62 7.69 25.75
CA LEU A 343 23.37 7.89 27.16
C LEU A 343 22.43 6.78 27.63
N PRO A 344 22.89 5.84 28.48
CA PRO A 344 22.00 4.88 29.12
C PRO A 344 20.93 5.65 29.89
N LEU A 345 19.67 5.44 29.56
CA LEU A 345 18.57 6.27 30.04
C LEU A 345 17.31 5.45 30.21
N GLN A 346 16.69 5.54 31.38
CA GLN A 346 15.44 4.87 31.71
C GLN A 346 14.58 5.78 32.60
N ALA A 347 13.27 5.77 32.39
CA ALA A 347 12.32 6.42 33.29
C ALA A 347 12.24 5.63 34.59
N ARG A 348 12.27 6.31 35.74
CA ARG A 348 12.02 5.68 37.03
C ARG A 348 10.54 5.32 37.16
N ASP A 349 10.25 4.20 37.81
CA ASP A 349 8.88 3.85 38.15
C ASP A 349 8.29 4.97 39.02
N PRO A 350 7.05 5.42 38.74
CA PRO A 350 6.41 6.43 39.57
C PRO A 350 6.28 5.86 40.98
N SER A 351 6.91 6.54 41.94
CA SER A 351 6.70 6.25 43.37
C SER A 351 5.22 6.44 43.71
N THR A 352 4.74 5.77 44.76
CA THR A 352 3.39 5.93 45.31
C THR A 352 3.04 7.38 45.69
N ASP A 353 4.02 8.26 45.79
CA ASP A 353 3.84 9.70 45.92
C ASP A 353 3.71 10.35 44.54
N CYS A 354 2.55 10.97 44.32
CA CYS A 354 2.04 11.59 43.10
C CYS A 354 2.88 12.76 42.55
N GLU A 355 4.13 12.53 42.15
CA GLU A 355 4.86 13.51 41.35
C GLU A 355 4.41 13.43 39.89
N SER A 356 3.76 14.49 39.41
CA SER A 356 3.26 14.64 38.03
C SER A 356 4.36 14.75 36.94
N THR A 357 5.61 14.43 37.28
CA THR A 357 6.81 14.61 36.44
C THR A 357 7.64 13.34 36.39
N THR A 358 7.88 12.82 35.18
CA THR A 358 8.77 11.68 34.96
C THR A 358 10.19 11.99 35.41
N THR A 359 10.73 11.19 36.32
CA THR A 359 12.15 11.28 36.72
C THR A 359 12.98 10.25 35.97
N TRP A 360 14.23 10.61 35.69
CA TRP A 360 15.13 9.81 34.85
C TRP A 360 16.26 9.19 35.66
N GLN A 361 16.73 8.03 35.22
CA GLN A 361 17.93 7.40 35.74
C GLN A 361 18.86 6.97 34.61
N SER A 362 20.15 6.97 34.93
CA SER A 362 21.24 6.56 34.05
C SER A 362 22.23 5.72 34.84
N GLY A 363 22.95 4.82 34.17
CA GLY A 363 23.97 3.97 34.77
C GLY A 363 25.09 3.62 33.78
N PRO A 364 26.24 3.14 34.26
CA PRO A 364 27.32 2.74 33.38
C PRO A 364 26.95 1.49 32.57
N TRP A 365 27.35 1.46 31.30
CA TRP A 365 27.37 0.24 30.50
C TRP A 365 28.71 -0.46 30.63
N PHE A 366 28.67 -1.74 31.04
CA PHE A 366 29.83 -2.60 31.15
C PHE A 366 29.91 -3.48 29.90
N VAL A 367 30.81 -3.14 28.99
CA VAL A 367 31.09 -3.92 27.77
C VAL A 367 32.47 -4.55 27.86
N ARG A 368 32.71 -5.64 27.13
CA ARG A 368 33.97 -6.40 27.21
C ARG A 368 35.14 -5.67 26.57
N ASP A 369 34.88 -4.92 25.52
CA ASP A 369 35.89 -4.16 24.80
C ASP A 369 36.13 -2.80 25.46
N GLU A 370 37.31 -2.21 25.23
CA GLU A 370 37.64 -0.87 25.72
C GLU A 370 36.74 0.22 25.09
N ARG A 371 36.13 -0.09 23.94
CA ARG A 371 35.21 0.77 23.18
C ARG A 371 33.86 0.08 23.00
N LEU A 372 32.83 0.88 22.77
CA LEU A 372 31.55 0.33 22.35
C LEU A 372 31.49 0.20 20.83
N TYR A 373 31.44 -1.03 20.35
CA TYR A 373 31.23 -1.33 18.93
C TYR A 373 29.75 -1.55 18.61
N LEU A 374 29.29 -0.90 17.56
CA LEU A 374 27.96 -1.09 17.00
C LEU A 374 27.91 -2.39 16.19
N MET A 375 26.74 -3.03 16.18
CA MET A 375 26.45 -4.10 15.24
C MET A 375 26.67 -3.60 13.80
N PRO A 376 27.31 -4.38 12.92
CA PRO A 376 27.54 -3.96 11.53
C PRO A 376 26.22 -3.72 10.78
N GLY A 377 26.19 -2.67 9.94
CA GLY A 377 25.03 -2.38 9.08
C GLY A 377 24.83 -0.90 8.81
N ASP A 378 23.80 -0.57 8.05
CA ASP A 378 23.49 0.81 7.66
C ASP A 378 22.36 1.46 8.46
N SER A 379 21.65 0.71 9.31
CA SER A 379 20.67 1.27 10.25
C SER A 379 21.31 2.33 11.14
N ALA A 380 20.50 3.22 11.70
CA ALA A 380 20.99 4.20 12.65
C ALA A 380 21.54 3.55 13.94
N MET A 381 22.41 4.26 14.66
CA MET A 381 23.16 3.72 15.80
C MET A 381 22.26 3.12 16.89
N GLY A 382 21.08 3.71 17.13
CA GLY A 382 20.14 3.23 18.15
C GLY A 382 19.65 1.80 17.90
N TRP A 383 19.59 1.38 16.64
CA TRP A 383 19.21 0.01 16.23
C TRP A 383 20.38 -0.96 16.18
N ARG A 384 21.61 -0.45 16.33
CA ARG A 384 22.86 -1.22 16.23
C ARG A 384 23.57 -1.36 17.57
N LEU A 385 22.89 -1.04 18.69
CA LEU A 385 23.47 -1.17 20.02
C LEU A 385 23.67 -2.64 20.40
N PRO A 386 24.83 -3.03 20.96
CA PRO A 386 25.14 -4.41 21.32
C PRO A 386 24.52 -4.78 22.67
N LEU A 387 23.18 -4.77 22.79
CA LEU A 387 22.48 -4.97 24.08
C LEU A 387 22.74 -6.33 24.74
N ASP A 388 23.10 -7.35 23.94
CA ASP A 388 23.46 -8.68 24.42
C ASP A 388 24.86 -8.74 25.07
N SER A 389 25.70 -7.72 24.83
CA SER A 389 27.03 -7.60 25.44
C SER A 389 26.98 -7.04 26.87
N LEU A 390 25.86 -6.44 27.26
CA LEU A 390 25.64 -5.91 28.61
C LEU A 390 25.57 -7.05 29.63
N PRO A 391 25.87 -6.80 30.91
CA PRO A 391 25.85 -7.83 31.94
C PRO A 391 24.58 -8.67 31.95
N TRP A 392 24.74 -9.98 32.04
CA TRP A 392 23.62 -10.90 32.00
C TRP A 392 22.66 -10.65 33.17
N SER A 393 21.36 -10.62 32.85
CA SER A 393 20.27 -10.51 33.81
C SER A 393 19.30 -11.67 33.58
N ALA A 394 18.97 -12.40 34.63
CA ALA A 394 17.90 -13.40 34.61
C ALA A 394 16.57 -12.74 34.19
N ALA A 395 15.68 -13.50 33.54
CA ALA A 395 14.42 -12.96 33.04
C ALA A 395 13.58 -12.28 34.13
N THR A 396 13.61 -12.81 35.37
CA THR A 396 12.91 -12.26 36.55
C THR A 396 13.52 -10.96 37.08
N ASP A 397 14.76 -10.67 36.70
CA ASP A 397 15.54 -9.53 37.20
C ASP A 397 15.62 -8.39 36.17
N ARG A 398 15.18 -8.64 34.94
CA ARG A 398 15.08 -7.62 33.91
C ARG A 398 13.91 -6.71 34.26
N ASN A 399 14.13 -5.40 34.20
CA ASN A 399 13.03 -4.46 34.20
C ASN A 399 12.24 -4.66 32.89
N VAL A 400 11.03 -5.22 33.02
CA VAL A 400 10.11 -5.44 31.90
C VAL A 400 9.16 -4.27 31.85
N LEU A 401 9.12 -3.64 30.69
CA LEU A 401 8.22 -2.54 30.42
C LEU A 401 6.80 -3.11 30.27
N ILE A 402 5.97 -2.90 31.28
CA ILE A 402 4.59 -3.40 31.32
C ILE A 402 3.73 -2.40 30.53
N ALA A 403 3.16 -2.85 29.42
CA ALA A 403 2.23 -2.05 28.66
C ALA A 403 1.02 -1.69 29.53
N GLN A 404 0.71 -0.40 29.59
CA GLN A 404 -0.48 0.07 30.30
C GLN A 404 -1.75 -0.40 29.58
N ASP A 405 -2.78 -0.77 30.34
CA ASP A 405 -4.08 -1.15 29.80
C ASP A 405 -4.69 0.02 28.96
N PRO A 406 -5.03 -0.20 27.68
CA PRO A 406 -5.66 0.82 26.84
C PRO A 406 -6.97 1.39 27.40
N TYR A 407 -7.69 0.63 28.22
CA TYR A 407 -8.96 1.03 28.84
C TYR A 407 -8.80 1.62 30.25
N ALA A 408 -7.58 1.63 30.80
CA ALA A 408 -7.34 2.21 32.11
C ALA A 408 -7.68 3.72 32.10
N PRO A 409 -8.39 4.23 33.13
CA PRO A 409 -8.68 5.65 33.25
C PRO A 409 -7.38 6.45 33.33
N ARG A 410 -7.29 7.54 32.56
CA ARG A 410 -6.10 8.39 32.49
C ARG A 410 -6.35 9.72 33.20
N ALA A 411 -5.46 10.06 34.12
CA ALA A 411 -5.40 11.43 34.62
C ALA A 411 -4.90 12.38 33.51
N PRO A 412 -5.27 13.67 33.55
CA PRO A 412 -4.70 14.66 32.66
C PRO A 412 -3.17 14.66 32.76
N LEU A 413 -2.49 14.70 31.61
CA LEU A 413 -1.04 14.89 31.56
C LEU A 413 -0.69 16.26 32.19
N SER A 414 0.44 16.33 32.88
CA SER A 414 0.90 17.59 33.47
C SER A 414 0.96 18.69 32.40
N GLN A 415 0.53 19.90 32.78
CA GLN A 415 0.75 21.08 31.97
C GLN A 415 2.25 21.35 32.01
N GLY A 416 2.93 21.21 30.88
CA GLY A 416 4.37 21.40 30.81
C GLY A 416 4.71 22.77 31.39
N GLN A 417 5.61 22.82 32.37
CA GLN A 417 6.20 24.09 32.75
C GLN A 417 6.86 24.64 31.48
N VAL A 418 6.38 25.80 31.03
CA VAL A 418 7.10 26.59 30.04
C VAL A 418 8.50 26.77 30.62
N ILE A 419 9.50 26.08 30.06
CA ILE A 419 10.89 26.39 30.34
C ILE A 419 11.09 27.75 29.68
N ASN A 420 10.73 28.80 30.40
CA ASN A 420 11.05 30.17 30.03
C ASN A 420 12.57 30.21 29.96
N ARG A 421 13.12 30.09 28.75
CA ARG A 421 14.50 30.46 28.46
C ARG A 421 14.60 31.94 28.78
N VAL A 422 14.91 32.26 30.03
CA VAL A 422 15.47 33.56 30.38
C VAL A 422 16.86 33.57 29.73
N THR A 423 16.94 34.09 28.51
CA THR A 423 18.17 34.69 27.99
C THR A 423 18.50 35.87 28.89
N ALA A 424 19.14 35.61 30.03
CA ALA A 424 19.84 36.64 30.78
C ALA A 424 21.22 36.83 30.12
N PRO A 425 21.61 38.07 29.77
CA PRO A 425 23.00 38.36 29.45
C PRO A 425 23.88 38.07 30.68
N PRO A 426 25.20 37.88 30.53
CA PRO A 426 26.06 37.57 31.66
C PRO A 426 26.17 38.81 32.55
N GLN A 427 25.31 38.90 33.56
CA GLN A 427 25.47 39.83 34.65
C GLN A 427 25.76 39.02 35.92
N THR A 428 27.01 39.17 36.36
CA THR A 428 27.46 38.90 37.72
C THR A 428 26.58 39.65 38.71
N THR A 429 25.52 39.00 39.19
CA THR A 429 24.83 39.39 40.41
C THR A 429 24.53 38.13 41.21
N VAL A 430 25.32 37.98 42.27
CA VAL A 430 25.14 36.98 43.32
C VAL A 430 23.79 37.26 43.99
N VAL A 431 22.77 36.49 43.67
CA VAL A 431 21.54 36.41 44.48
C VAL A 431 21.41 34.98 44.98
N SER A 432 21.83 34.82 46.22
CA SER A 432 21.67 33.65 47.05
C SER A 432 20.18 33.35 47.28
N GLN A 433 19.64 32.41 46.51
CA GLN A 433 18.57 31.54 47.00
C GLN A 433 19.07 30.11 46.96
N ARG A 434 19.48 29.63 48.14
CA ARG A 434 19.81 28.24 48.43
C ARG A 434 18.64 27.35 47.98
N ARG A 435 18.73 26.75 46.80
CA ARG A 435 18.51 25.31 46.71
C ARG A 435 19.71 24.69 47.40
N GLU A 436 19.47 23.99 48.50
CA GLU A 436 20.52 23.19 49.13
C GLU A 436 21.12 22.30 48.05
N ALA A 437 22.32 22.67 47.62
CA ALA A 437 23.22 21.75 46.97
C ALA A 437 23.52 20.70 48.03
N THR A 438 22.72 19.63 48.04
CA THR A 438 23.20 18.35 48.49
C THR A 438 24.53 18.16 47.79
N SER A 439 25.59 18.20 48.59
CA SER A 439 26.93 17.78 48.24
C SER A 439 26.78 16.58 47.30
N LEU A 440 27.30 16.70 46.08
CA LEU A 440 27.54 15.58 45.19
C LEU A 440 28.49 14.64 45.94
N THR A 441 27.93 13.84 46.84
CA THR A 441 28.53 12.62 47.32
C THR A 441 28.85 11.85 46.07
N THR A 442 30.15 11.65 45.83
CA THR A 442 30.66 10.60 44.95
C THR A 442 29.79 9.38 45.17
N SER A 443 28.87 9.15 44.23
CA SER A 443 28.08 7.93 44.23
C SER A 443 29.10 6.79 44.21
N PRO A 444 28.94 5.75 45.04
CA PRO A 444 29.85 4.62 45.01
C PRO A 444 29.99 4.17 43.56
N ALA A 445 31.24 4.01 43.09
CA ALA A 445 31.49 3.55 41.73
C ALA A 445 30.69 2.26 41.53
N ILE A 446 29.66 2.30 40.67
CA ILE A 446 28.84 1.13 40.40
C ILE A 446 29.78 0.10 39.83
N GLN A 447 30.04 -0.93 40.61
CA GLN A 447 31.01 -1.96 40.29
C GLN A 447 30.40 -2.88 39.24
N ALA A 448 31.21 -3.34 38.28
CA ALA A 448 30.74 -4.32 37.31
C ALA A 448 30.21 -5.55 38.07
N PRO A 449 29.04 -6.09 37.66
CA PRO A 449 28.46 -7.25 38.33
C PRO A 449 29.40 -8.45 38.28
N GLU A 450 29.35 -9.26 39.34
CA GLU A 450 30.18 -10.47 39.46
C GLU A 450 29.87 -11.49 38.36
N ARG A 451 30.89 -12.26 37.96
CA ARG A 451 30.72 -13.31 36.96
C ARG A 451 29.67 -14.31 37.42
N PHE A 452 28.78 -14.68 36.50
CA PHE A 452 27.69 -15.65 36.72
C PHE A 452 26.59 -15.21 37.71
N THR A 453 26.57 -13.92 38.08
CA THR A 453 25.52 -13.33 38.91
C THR A 453 24.55 -12.55 38.03
N SER A 454 23.25 -12.66 38.33
CA SER A 454 22.21 -11.89 37.65
C SER A 454 22.30 -10.41 38.03
N ASP A 455 22.41 -9.53 37.04
CA ASP A 455 22.42 -8.09 37.27
C ASP A 455 21.03 -7.46 37.17
N LYS A 456 20.62 -6.74 38.22
CA LYS A 456 19.33 -6.03 38.32
C LYS A 456 19.45 -4.53 38.04
N GLN A 457 20.67 -3.99 38.01
CA GLN A 457 20.90 -2.54 38.10
C GLN A 457 21.28 -1.89 36.77
N THR A 458 21.80 -2.65 35.79
CA THR A 458 22.17 -2.07 34.49
C THR A 458 20.93 -1.55 33.77
N VAL A 459 20.94 -0.24 33.50
CA VAL A 459 20.01 0.41 32.59
C VAL A 459 20.26 -0.09 31.17
N ARG A 460 19.35 -0.89 30.61
CA ARG A 460 19.52 -1.53 29.29
C ARG A 460 19.01 -0.71 28.10
N THR A 461 18.26 0.35 28.35
CA THR A 461 17.80 1.30 27.35
C THR A 461 18.77 2.48 27.22
N ALA A 462 18.87 3.07 26.05
CA ALA A 462 19.73 4.23 25.83
C ALA A 462 19.11 5.22 24.84
N LEU A 463 19.35 6.50 25.11
CA LEU A 463 19.18 7.57 24.15
C LEU A 463 20.45 7.68 23.32
N CYS A 464 20.31 7.79 22.00
CA CYS A 464 21.46 7.91 21.10
C CYS A 464 21.39 9.17 20.25
N VAL A 465 22.53 9.75 19.93
CA VAL A 465 22.66 10.93 19.08
C VAL A 465 23.71 10.66 18.01
N GLU A 466 23.28 10.67 16.75
CA GLU A 466 24.12 10.41 15.56
C GLU A 466 24.01 11.60 14.60
N ILE A 467 25.13 12.01 14.01
CA ILE A 467 25.09 12.87 12.82
C ILE A 467 25.03 11.97 11.60
N ARG A 468 24.01 12.17 10.75
CA ARG A 468 23.78 11.29 9.60
C ARG A 468 23.33 12.08 8.38
N ASP A 469 23.76 11.60 7.20
CA ASP A 469 23.20 12.03 5.92
C ASP A 469 21.80 11.39 5.72
N PRO A 470 20.74 12.20 5.55
CA PRO A 470 19.37 11.70 5.40
C PRO A 470 19.19 10.81 4.16
N ARG A 471 20.05 10.92 3.15
CA ARG A 471 20.00 10.11 1.93
C ARG A 471 20.42 8.66 2.13
N ARG A 472 21.13 8.36 3.21
CA ARG A 472 21.73 7.03 3.49
C ARG A 472 20.70 5.90 3.64
N ALA A 473 19.40 6.21 3.73
CA ALA A 473 18.31 5.24 3.82
C ALA A 473 17.29 5.34 2.66
N ASN A 474 17.62 6.07 1.58
CA ASN A 474 16.70 6.35 0.47
C ASN A 474 16.95 5.50 -0.78
N GLY A 475 17.63 4.35 -0.62
CA GLY A 475 17.95 3.42 -1.70
C GLY A 475 19.32 3.67 -2.36
N PRO A 476 19.73 2.80 -3.31
CA PRO A 476 21.08 2.79 -3.88
C PRO A 476 21.45 4.08 -4.61
N VAL A 477 20.51 4.66 -5.37
CA VAL A 477 20.72 5.89 -6.14
C VAL A 477 21.04 7.06 -5.21
N ALA A 478 20.19 7.31 -4.21
CA ALA A 478 20.38 8.39 -3.25
C ALA A 478 21.67 8.21 -2.42
N LEU A 479 22.03 6.96 -2.11
CA LEU A 479 23.27 6.64 -1.42
C LEU A 479 24.51 6.94 -2.27
N LYS A 480 24.46 6.61 -3.56
CA LYS A 480 25.54 6.94 -4.51
C LYS A 480 25.76 8.44 -4.61
N ASP A 481 24.68 9.20 -4.76
CA ASP A 481 24.74 10.67 -4.80
C ASP A 481 25.36 11.23 -3.52
N ALA A 482 24.97 10.71 -2.36
CA ALA A 482 25.55 11.09 -1.06
C ALA A 482 27.04 10.81 -0.96
N THR A 483 27.52 9.68 -1.49
CA THR A 483 28.97 9.34 -1.47
C THR A 483 29.82 10.20 -2.40
N THR A 484 29.22 10.77 -3.45
CA THR A 484 29.92 11.63 -4.42
C THR A 484 29.81 13.12 -4.12
N ASP A 485 28.97 13.50 -3.16
CA ASP A 485 28.72 14.88 -2.78
C ASP A 485 29.85 15.41 -1.88
N ALA A 486 30.60 16.38 -2.37
CA ALA A 486 31.67 17.03 -1.61
C ALA A 486 31.14 17.85 -0.41
N ASN A 487 29.85 18.22 -0.41
CA ASN A 487 29.17 18.91 0.67
C ASN A 487 28.27 17.92 1.43
N ALA A 488 28.88 16.94 2.07
CA ALA A 488 28.16 15.94 2.87
C ALA A 488 27.22 16.62 3.89
N GLN A 489 25.95 16.23 3.86
CA GLN A 489 24.95 16.75 4.79
C GLN A 489 25.00 15.99 6.11
N GLY A 490 25.09 16.74 7.21
CA GLY A 490 25.04 16.21 8.57
C GLY A 490 23.78 16.72 9.28
N VAL A 491 22.78 15.85 9.43
CA VAL A 491 21.60 16.12 10.25
C VAL A 491 21.76 15.42 11.60
N LEU A 492 21.38 16.08 12.69
CA LEU A 492 21.42 15.50 14.03
C LEU A 492 20.17 14.64 14.25
N TYR A 493 20.36 13.33 14.39
CA TYR A 493 19.32 12.36 14.71
C TYR A 493 19.37 12.01 16.21
N VAL A 494 18.25 12.15 16.90
CA VAL A 494 18.08 11.74 18.29
C VAL A 494 17.19 10.50 18.34
N PHE A 495 17.76 9.38 18.75
CA PHE A 495 17.05 8.12 18.94
C PHE A 495 16.62 8.02 20.39
N MET A 496 15.32 8.10 20.62
CA MET A 496 14.75 7.93 21.95
C MET A 496 14.76 6.45 22.33
N PRO A 497 15.05 6.12 23.62
CA PRO A 497 14.85 4.76 24.10
C PRO A 497 13.36 4.37 23.98
N PRO A 498 13.03 3.09 23.93
CA PRO A 498 11.65 2.66 24.09
C PRO A 498 11.14 3.10 25.47
N LEU A 499 10.08 3.91 25.48
CA LEU A 499 9.40 4.42 26.67
C LEU A 499 7.97 3.86 26.67
N ALA A 500 7.46 3.53 27.85
CA ALA A 500 6.10 3.00 28.07
C ALA A 500 5.03 4.07 27.91
#